data_AF-A0A966IC72-F1
#
_entry.id   AF-A0A966IC72-F1
#
_cell.length_a   1.000
_cell.length_b   1.000
_cell.length_c   1.000
_cell.angle_alpha   90.00
_cell.angle_beta   90.00
_cell.angle_gamma   90.00
#
_symmetry.space_group_name_H-M   'P 1'
#
loop_
_entity.id
_entity.type
_entity.pdbx_description
1 polymer ?
#
loop_
_entity_poly.entity_id
_entity_poly.type
_entity_poly.pdbx_seq_one_letter_code
_entity_poly.pdbx_strand_id
1 'polypeptide(L)' 'MLKKIYRAIVIAQTRNAAYQLLNNSTARQLDDMGINKAKFADDMVAQVKVEFATADKAKNFPVMNPSWVGVY' A
#
# COMPACT_ATOMS: atom_id res chain seq x y z
N MET A 1 10.61 -12.46 10.64
CA MET A 1 10.20 -13.02 9.33
C MET A 1 8.69 -12.90 9.06
N LEU A 2 7.83 -13.05 10.07
CA LEU A 2 6.36 -12.94 9.93
C LEU A 2 5.89 -11.67 9.19
N LYS A 3 6.47 -10.51 9.52
CA LYS A 3 6.17 -9.23 8.83
C LYS A 3 6.45 -9.28 7.32
N LYS A 4 7.50 -9.98 6.89
CA LYS A 4 7.85 -10.13 5.46
C LYS A 4 6.84 -11.02 4.74
N ILE A 5 6.45 -12.13 5.37
CA ILE A 5 5.43 -13.06 4.84
C ILE A 5 4.08 -12.35 4.72
N TYR A 6 3.64 -11.65 5.78
CA TYR A 6 2.41 -10.86 5.76
C TYR A 6 2.40 -9.84 4.62
N ARG A 7 3.48 -9.07 4.44
CA ARG A 7 3.58 -8.09 3.34
C ARG A 7 3.51 -8.74 1.97
N ALA A 8 4.14 -9.89 1.78
CA ALA A 8 4.06 -10.63 0.53
C ALA A 8 2.63 -11.10 0.25
N ILE A 9 1.91 -11.59 1.26
CA ILE A 9 0.49 -11.96 1.16
C ILE A 9 -0.36 -10.75 0.76
N VAL A 10 -0.19 -9.60 1.44
CA VAL A 10 -0.95 -8.39 1.12
C VAL A 10 -0.69 -7.96 -0.31
N ILE A 11 0.57 -7.90 -0.77
CA ILE A 11 0.91 -7.54 -2.15
C ILE A 11 0.22 -8.47 -3.16
N ALA A 12 0.25 -9.79 -2.91
CA ALA A 12 -0.40 -10.76 -3.78
C ALA A 12 -1.93 -10.57 -3.80
N GLN A 13 -2.54 -10.33 -2.64
CA GLN A 13 -3.97 -10.08 -2.51
C GLN A 13 -4.39 -8.77 -3.19
N THR A 14 -3.61 -7.69 -3.05
CA THR A 14 -3.85 -6.42 -3.75
C THR A 14 -3.87 -6.62 -5.26
N ARG A 15 -2.90 -7.36 -5.80
CA ARG A 15 -2.86 -7.65 -7.23
C ARG A 15 -4.08 -8.46 -7.69
N ASN A 16 -4.44 -9.49 -6.93
CA ASN A 16 -5.61 -10.32 -7.25
C ASN A 16 -6.91 -9.52 -7.19
N ALA A 17 -7.08 -8.67 -6.17
CA ALA A 17 -8.25 -7.79 -6.05
C ALA A 17 -8.33 -6.79 -7.21
N ALA A 18 -7.19 -6.21 -7.62
CA ALA A 18 -7.13 -5.33 -8.77
C ALA A 18 -7.58 -6.05 -10.05
N TYR A 19 -7.08 -7.26 -10.33
CA TYR A 19 -7.53 -8.02 -11.49
C TYR A 19 -9.00 -8.44 -11.40
N GLN A 20 -9.52 -8.77 -10.22
CA GLN A 20 -10.95 -9.04 -10.06
C GLN A 20 -11.80 -7.82 -10.39
N LEU A 21 -11.39 -6.62 -9.96
CA LEU A 21 -12.07 -5.38 -10.35
C LEU A 21 -12.04 -5.19 -11.87
N LEU A 22 -10.87 -5.39 -12.51
CA LEU A 22 -10.73 -5.23 -13.96
C LEU A 22 -11.55 -6.25 -14.77
N ASN A 23 -11.72 -7.46 -14.24
CA ASN A 23 -12.48 -8.53 -14.88
C ASN A 23 -14.00 -8.34 -14.72
N ASN A 24 -14.43 -7.78 -13.59
CA ASN A 24 -15.84 -7.56 -13.28
C ASN A 24 -16.35 -6.17 -13.71
N SER A 25 -15.51 -5.34 -14.34
CA SER A 25 -15.87 -4.00 -14.80
C SER A 25 -15.89 -3.92 -16.32
N THR A 26 -16.89 -3.22 -16.85
CA THR A 26 -16.99 -2.87 -18.27
C THR A 26 -15.98 -1.78 -18.65
N ALA A 27 -15.67 -1.66 -19.94
CA ALA A 27 -14.77 -0.60 -20.42
C ALA A 27 -15.24 0.80 -20.03
N ARG A 28 -16.55 1.06 -20.08
CA ARG A 28 -17.14 2.35 -19.66
C ARG A 28 -16.96 2.63 -18.17
N GLN A 29 -17.21 1.64 -17.31
CA GLN A 29 -16.98 1.80 -15.87
C GLN A 29 -15.52 2.09 -15.54
N LEU A 30 -14.60 1.45 -16.27
CA LEU A 30 -13.17 1.69 -16.09
C LEU A 30 -12.78 3.09 -16.56
N ASP A 31 -13.36 3.56 -17.66
CA ASP A 31 -13.15 4.92 -18.18
C ASP A 31 -13.72 5.99 -17.22
N ASP A 32 -14.94 5.77 -16.70
CA ASP A 32 -15.57 6.64 -15.70
C ASP A 32 -14.74 6.73 -14.41
N MET A 33 -14.04 5.65 -14.04
CA MET A 33 -13.11 5.62 -12.91
C MET A 33 -11.70 6.18 -13.24
N GLY A 34 -11.42 6.49 -14.51
CA GLY A 34 -10.08 6.89 -14.98
C GLY A 34 -9.03 5.77 -14.87
N ILE A 35 -9.47 4.50 -14.87
CA ILE A 35 -8.60 3.33 -14.66
C ILE A 35 -7.99 2.87 -15.98
N ASN A 36 -6.66 2.92 -16.07
CA ASN A 36 -5.92 2.29 -17.15
C ASN A 36 -5.68 0.80 -16.85
N LYS A 37 -6.40 -0.09 -17.57
CA LYS A 37 -6.31 -1.55 -17.44
C LYS A 37 -4.87 -2.10 -17.47
N ALA A 38 -4.00 -1.51 -18.27
CA ALA A 38 -2.63 -2.00 -18.47
C ALA A 38 -1.71 -1.72 -17.27
N LYS A 39 -2.03 -0.71 -16.44
CA LYS A 39 -1.17 -0.25 -15.34
C LYS A 39 -1.78 -0.41 -13.96
N PHE A 40 -3.11 -0.45 -13.87
CA PHE A 40 -3.84 -0.39 -12.61
C PHE A 40 -3.36 -1.38 -11.54
N ALA A 41 -3.19 -2.67 -11.90
CA ALA A 41 -2.76 -3.67 -10.93
C ALA A 41 -1.34 -3.41 -10.41
N ASP A 42 -0.43 -2.92 -11.26
CA ASP A 42 0.93 -2.59 -10.87
C ASP A 42 0.98 -1.30 -10.05
N ASP A 43 0.16 -0.30 -10.40
CA ASP A 43 0.04 0.97 -9.67
C ASP A 43 -0.48 0.74 -8.24
N MET A 44 -1.50 -0.11 -8.07
CA MET A 44 -2.02 -0.47 -6.74
C MET A 44 -0.98 -1.20 -5.89
N VAL A 45 -0.22 -2.12 -6.49
CA VAL A 45 0.88 -2.80 -5.79
C VAL A 45 2.00 -1.82 -5.43
N ALA A 46 2.31 -0.86 -6.31
CA ALA A 46 3.32 0.15 -6.06
C ALA A 46 2.90 1.04 -4.87
N GLN A 47 1.64 1.47 -4.82
CA GLN A 47 1.10 2.25 -3.70
C GLN A 47 1.22 1.50 -2.36
N VAL A 48 0.82 0.23 -2.30
CA VAL A 48 0.95 -0.60 -1.09
C VAL A 48 2.43 -0.74 -0.65
N LYS A 49 3.35 -0.87 -1.60
CA LYS A 49 4.80 -0.89 -1.28
C LYS A 49 5.26 0.44 -0.68
N VAL A 50 4.78 1.56 -1.21
CA VAL A 50 5.08 2.90 -0.68
C VAL A 50 4.52 3.07 0.74
N GLU A 51 3.29 2.63 1.00
CA GLU A 51 2.69 2.65 2.34
C GLU A 51 3.52 1.85 3.34
N PHE A 52 3.97 0.65 2.96
CA PHE A 52 4.86 -0.16 3.81
C PHE A 52 6.20 0.51 4.07
N ALA A 53 6.78 1.18 3.06
CA ALA A 53 8.03 1.92 3.23
C ALA A 53 7.84 3.14 4.14
N THR A 54 6.74 3.86 4.01
CA THR A 54 6.39 5.00 4.88
C THR A 54 6.16 4.56 6.32
N ALA A 55 5.45 3.44 6.54
CA ALA A 55 5.24 2.86 7.86
C ALA A 55 6.56 2.40 8.51
N ASP A 56 7.53 1.93 7.72
CA ASP A 56 8.87 1.61 8.23
C ASP A 56 9.65 2.86 8.64
N LYS A 57 9.56 3.95 7.87
CA LYS A 57 10.18 5.23 8.24
C LYS A 57 9.54 5.84 9.49
N ALA A 58 8.22 5.74 9.63
CA ALA A 58 7.48 6.25 10.79
C ALA A 58 7.90 5.58 12.12
N LYS A 59 8.30 4.31 12.10
CA LYS A 59 8.81 3.60 13.28
C LYS A 59 10.24 4.01 13.69
N ASN A 60 10.98 4.67 12.81
CA ASN A 60 12.36 5.08 13.08
C ASN A 60 12.47 6.51 13.64
N PHE A 61 11.36 7.24 13.79
CA PHE A 61 11.39 8.47 14.57
C PHE A 61 11.60 8.09 16.04
N PRO A 62 12.60 8.66 16.74
CA PRO A 62 12.74 8.43 18.16
C PRO A 62 11.44 8.89 18.81
N VAL A 63 10.76 7.97 19.49
CA VAL A 63 9.66 8.31 20.40
C VAL A 63 10.30 9.20 21.46
N MET A 64 10.25 10.52 21.26
CA MET A 64 10.63 11.47 22.29
C MET A 64 9.71 11.19 23.47
N ASN A 65 10.26 10.59 24.52
CA ASN A 65 9.53 10.41 25.75
C ASN A 65 9.26 11.83 26.32
N PRO A 66 7.98 12.20 26.56
CA PRO A 66 7.62 13.54 27.01
C PRO A 66 8.26 13.92 28.36
N SER A 67 8.80 12.98 29.15
CA SER A 67 9.54 13.28 30.38
C SER A 67 10.94 13.88 30.18
N TRP A 68 11.42 13.98 28.93
CA TRP A 68 12.77 14.45 28.59
C TRP A 68 12.76 15.91 28.12
N VAL A 69 11.56 16.49 28.00
CA VAL A 69 11.34 17.91 27.73
C VAL A 69 11.47 18.67 29.06
N GLY A 70 12.71 18.92 29.50
CA GLY A 70 12.95 19.75 30.70
C GLY A 70 14.12 19.35 31.60
N VAL A 71 14.97 18.39 31.21
CA VAL A 71 16.19 18.08 31.97
C VAL A 71 17.39 18.73 31.27
N TYR A 72 17.61 20.02 31.55
CA TYR A 72 18.85 20.75 31.28
C TYR A 72 19.17 21.65 32.46
#